data_AF-A0A2J8SHB9-F1
#
_entry.id   AF-A0A2J8SHB9-F1
#
_cell.length_a   1.000
_cell.length_b   1.000
_cell.length_c   1.000
_cell.angle_alpha   90.00
_cell.angle_beta   90.00
_cell.angle_gamma   90.00
#
_symmetry.space_group_name_H-M   'P 1'
#
loop_
_entity.id
_entity.type
_entity.pdbx_description
1 polymer ?
#
loop_
_entity_poly.entity_id
_entity_poly.type
_entity_poly.pdbx_seq_one_letter_code
_entity_poly.pdbx_strand_id
1 'polypeptide(L)'
;YEGYDSTANPTVSNVFSTAAFRFGHATIHPLVRRLDASFQEHPDLPGLWLHQAFFSPWTLLRGGYNEWREFCGLPRLETPADLSTAIASRSVADKILDLYKHPDNIDVWLGGLAENFLPRARTGPLFACLIGKQMKALRDGDWFWWENSHVFTDAQRHELEKHSLSRVICDNTGLTRVPVDAFQVGKFPEDFESCDSIPGMNLEAWRETFPQDDKCGFPENVENGDFVHCEESGRRMLVYSCWHGYELQGREQLTCTQEGWDFQPPLCKDSGRLPRATWVSISLAALLIGGLAGLTSTVICRWTRAGTKSTLPISETGGGTPQLRCGKHRDAGTSPQQAAAQDSEQESAGTQRLPRAL
;
A
#
# COMPACT_ATOMS: atom_id res chain seq x y z
N TYR A 1 43.18 -2.42 -4.57
CA TYR A 1 42.42 -1.27 -4.06
C TYR A 1 43.42 -0.19 -3.72
N GLU A 2 43.35 0.95 -4.41
CA GLU A 2 44.37 2.01 -4.37
C GLU A 2 43.85 3.31 -3.75
N GLY A 3 42.66 3.28 -3.12
CA GLY A 3 41.99 4.43 -2.54
C GLY A 3 40.69 4.81 -3.27
N TYR A 4 39.94 5.74 -2.68
CA TYR A 4 38.71 6.29 -3.25
C TYR A 4 39.03 7.34 -4.31
N ASP A 5 38.48 7.15 -5.52
CA ASP A 5 38.57 8.12 -6.61
C ASP A 5 37.25 8.90 -6.74
N SER A 6 37.25 10.14 -6.29
CA SER A 6 36.10 11.04 -6.37
C SER A 6 35.72 11.48 -7.80
N THR A 7 36.55 11.20 -8.80
CA THR A 7 36.30 11.54 -10.21
C THR A 7 35.66 10.39 -11.00
N ALA A 8 35.66 9.18 -10.44
CA ALA A 8 35.02 8.02 -11.05
C ALA A 8 33.49 8.17 -11.02
N ASN A 9 32.82 7.85 -12.12
CA ASN A 9 31.35 7.81 -12.18
C ASN A 9 30.86 6.39 -11.82
N PRO A 10 30.21 6.19 -10.65
CA PRO A 10 29.76 4.87 -10.21
C PRO A 10 28.42 4.44 -10.84
N THR A 11 27.84 5.25 -11.74
CA THR A 11 26.54 4.95 -12.35
C THR A 11 26.62 3.69 -13.20
N VAL A 12 25.68 2.76 -12.99
CA VAL A 12 25.55 1.57 -13.82
C VAL A 12 25.19 1.99 -15.24
N SER A 13 26.02 1.63 -16.21
CA SER A 13 25.74 1.95 -17.61
C SER A 13 24.54 1.17 -18.12
N ASN A 14 23.76 1.78 -19.01
CA ASN A 14 22.58 1.14 -19.59
C ASN A 14 22.97 -0.21 -20.23
N VAL A 15 24.00 -0.22 -21.08
CA VAL A 15 24.49 -1.43 -21.76
C VAL A 15 24.91 -2.54 -20.80
N PHE A 16 25.48 -2.19 -19.64
CA PHE A 16 25.80 -3.17 -18.61
C PHE A 16 24.54 -3.83 -18.05
N SER A 17 23.56 -3.03 -17.61
CA SER A 17 22.32 -3.53 -17.00
C SER A 17 21.36 -4.25 -17.96
N THR A 18 21.27 -3.79 -19.21
CA THR A 18 20.27 -4.26 -20.16
C THR A 18 20.77 -5.38 -21.07
N ALA A 19 22.09 -5.51 -21.26
CA ALA A 19 22.67 -6.51 -22.15
C ALA A 19 23.81 -7.30 -21.49
N ALA A 20 24.92 -6.65 -21.13
CA ALA A 20 26.16 -7.35 -20.77
C ALA A 20 25.97 -8.27 -19.55
N PHE A 21 25.28 -7.80 -18.51
CA PHE A 21 25.06 -8.58 -17.29
C PHE A 21 24.00 -9.69 -17.47
N ARG A 22 23.28 -9.70 -18.60
CA ARG A 22 22.35 -10.79 -18.96
C ARG A 22 23.05 -12.01 -19.56
N PHE A 23 24.39 -12.02 -19.64
CA PHE A 23 25.15 -13.22 -20.01
C PHE A 23 24.77 -14.43 -19.14
N GLY A 24 24.35 -14.20 -17.89
CA GLY A 24 23.87 -15.24 -16.98
C GLY A 24 22.70 -16.05 -17.54
N HIS A 25 21.91 -15.51 -18.48
CA HIS A 25 20.86 -16.29 -19.14
C HIS A 25 21.41 -17.43 -20.01
N ALA A 26 22.63 -17.29 -20.54
CA ALA A 26 23.30 -18.34 -21.32
C ALA A 26 23.91 -19.44 -20.43
N THR A 27 24.05 -19.18 -19.13
CA THR A 27 24.61 -20.15 -18.17
C THR A 27 23.53 -20.96 -17.44
N ILE A 28 22.25 -20.75 -17.76
CA ILE A 28 21.14 -21.45 -17.13
C ILE A 28 21.04 -22.87 -17.67
N HIS A 29 21.14 -23.87 -16.78
CA HIS A 29 20.97 -25.27 -17.14
C HIS A 29 19.49 -25.59 -17.44
N PRO A 30 19.15 -26.35 -18.49
CA PRO A 30 17.76 -26.62 -18.90
C PRO A 30 17.00 -27.56 -17.96
N LEU A 31 17.71 -28.25 -17.06
CA LEU A 31 17.17 -29.18 -16.08
C LEU A 31 17.52 -28.72 -14.67
N VAL A 32 16.51 -28.50 -13.84
CA VAL A 32 16.63 -28.25 -12.41
C VAL A 32 16.55 -29.60 -11.69
N ARG A 33 17.67 -30.06 -11.13
CA ARG A 33 17.70 -31.29 -10.34
C ARG A 33 17.10 -31.03 -8.96
N ARG A 34 16.24 -31.94 -8.51
CA ARG A 34 15.63 -31.91 -7.18
C ARG A 34 16.27 -33.02 -6.36
N LEU A 35 16.97 -32.63 -5.29
CA LEU A 35 17.74 -33.54 -4.47
C LEU A 35 17.07 -33.73 -3.10
N ASP A 36 17.24 -34.91 -2.53
CA ASP A 36 16.80 -35.22 -1.16
C ASP A 36 17.81 -34.75 -0.10
N ALA A 37 17.54 -35.04 1.17
CA ALA A 37 18.39 -34.66 2.30
C ALA A 37 19.78 -35.34 2.29
N SER A 38 19.97 -36.38 1.49
CA SER A 38 21.25 -37.07 1.26
C SER A 38 21.93 -36.66 -0.06
N PHE A 39 21.44 -35.57 -0.68
CA PHE A 39 21.93 -35.03 -1.95
C PHE A 39 21.82 -36.02 -3.13
N GLN A 40 20.91 -36.99 -3.07
CA GLN A 40 20.58 -37.88 -4.18
C GLN A 40 19.34 -37.36 -4.93
N GLU A 41 19.14 -37.80 -6.18
CA GLU A 41 17.91 -37.44 -6.91
C GLU A 41 16.68 -37.95 -6.14
N HIS A 42 15.74 -37.04 -5.88
CA HIS A 42 14.60 -37.33 -5.05
C HIS A 42 13.68 -38.36 -5.75
N PRO A 43 13.37 -39.51 -5.12
CA PRO A 43 12.70 -40.64 -5.77
C PRO A 43 11.32 -40.28 -6.35
N ASP A 44 10.56 -39.42 -5.65
CA ASP A 44 9.22 -39.00 -6.08
C ASP A 44 9.20 -37.67 -6.87
N LEU A 45 10.35 -37.00 -7.04
CA LEU A 45 10.43 -35.66 -7.63
C LEU A 45 11.51 -35.64 -8.72
N PRO A 46 11.19 -36.11 -9.95
CA PRO A 46 12.16 -36.15 -11.04
C PRO A 46 12.67 -34.75 -11.41
N GLY A 47 13.82 -34.66 -12.07
CA GLY A 47 14.37 -33.39 -12.54
C GLY A 47 13.35 -32.59 -13.36
N LEU A 48 13.21 -31.29 -13.05
CA LEU A 48 12.25 -30.41 -13.69
C LEU A 48 12.88 -29.73 -14.89
N TRP A 49 12.30 -29.90 -16.06
CA TRP A 49 12.72 -29.15 -17.24
C TRP A 49 12.32 -27.69 -17.08
N LEU A 50 13.29 -26.78 -17.10
CA LEU A 50 13.06 -25.37 -16.80
C LEU A 50 12.06 -24.72 -17.76
N HIS A 51 12.00 -25.19 -19.02
CA HIS A 51 11.03 -24.69 -20.00
C HIS A 51 9.57 -24.96 -19.62
N GLN A 52 9.31 -25.96 -18.78
CA GLN A 52 7.98 -26.31 -18.25
C GLN A 52 7.66 -25.56 -16.95
N ALA A 53 8.66 -24.91 -16.35
CA ALA A 53 8.56 -24.24 -15.07
C ALA A 53 8.50 -22.70 -15.18
N PHE A 54 8.76 -22.14 -16.37
CA PHE A 54 8.61 -20.71 -16.60
C PHE A 54 7.19 -20.27 -16.25
N PHE A 55 7.09 -19.22 -15.42
CA PHE A 55 5.83 -18.67 -14.93
C PHE A 55 4.96 -19.62 -14.08
N SER A 56 5.54 -20.74 -13.63
CA SER A 56 4.90 -21.69 -12.70
C SER A 56 5.76 -21.86 -11.43
N PRO A 57 5.88 -20.82 -10.58
CA PRO A 57 6.73 -20.88 -9.38
C PRO A 57 6.34 -22.01 -8.41
N TRP A 58 5.07 -22.45 -8.41
CA TRP A 58 4.59 -23.61 -7.65
C TRP A 58 5.08 -24.97 -8.18
N THR A 59 5.66 -25.03 -9.37
CA THR A 59 6.35 -26.25 -9.85
C THR A 59 7.74 -26.39 -9.24
N LEU A 60 8.32 -25.27 -8.77
CA LEU A 60 9.62 -25.19 -8.08
C LEU A 60 9.47 -25.20 -6.56
N LEU A 61 8.38 -24.63 -6.04
CA LEU A 61 8.04 -24.59 -4.63
C LEU A 61 7.03 -25.70 -4.35
N ARG A 62 7.35 -26.63 -3.45
CA ARG A 62 6.44 -27.70 -3.00
C ARG A 62 4.96 -27.29 -2.96
N GLY A 63 4.12 -28.02 -3.69
CA GLY A 63 2.94 -28.61 -3.11
C GLY A 63 1.58 -28.03 -3.47
N GLY A 64 0.74 -28.92 -4.00
CA GLY A 64 -0.72 -28.72 -3.95
C GLY A 64 -1.22 -28.71 -2.52
N TYR A 65 -2.52 -28.48 -2.36
CA TYR A 65 -3.22 -28.29 -1.11
C TYR A 65 -2.82 -29.27 0.00
N ASN A 66 -2.69 -30.56 -0.32
CA ASN A 66 -2.38 -31.61 0.65
C ASN A 66 -0.95 -31.56 1.22
N GLU A 67 0.04 -31.11 0.46
CA GLU A 67 1.41 -30.92 1.00
C GLU A 67 1.45 -29.79 2.02
N TRP A 68 0.70 -28.71 1.78
CA TRP A 68 0.57 -27.61 2.74
C TRP A 68 -0.25 -27.99 3.97
N ARG A 69 -1.25 -28.87 3.81
CA ARG A 69 -1.95 -29.48 4.95
C ARG A 69 -0.99 -30.27 5.82
N GLU A 70 -0.17 -31.12 5.23
CA GLU A 70 0.84 -31.91 5.96
C GLU A 70 1.88 -31.02 6.65
N PHE A 71 2.39 -29.97 5.96
CA PHE A 71 3.28 -28.96 6.57
C PHE A 71 2.68 -28.33 7.84
N CYS A 72 1.36 -28.17 7.86
CA CYS A 72 0.60 -27.65 9.00
C CYS A 72 0.16 -28.72 10.01
N GLY A 73 0.56 -29.98 9.85
CA GLY A 73 0.14 -31.09 10.72
C GLY A 73 -1.33 -31.47 10.56
N LEU A 74 -1.97 -31.05 9.47
CA LEU A 74 -3.35 -31.39 9.13
C LEU A 74 -3.39 -32.71 8.34
N PRO A 75 -4.47 -33.50 8.48
CA PRO A 75 -4.58 -34.75 7.75
C PRO A 75 -4.71 -34.48 6.24
N ARG A 76 -4.04 -35.34 5.47
CA ARG A 76 -4.16 -35.42 4.01
C ARG A 76 -5.57 -35.88 3.63
N LEU A 77 -6.12 -35.33 2.55
CA LEU A 77 -7.45 -35.67 2.05
C LEU A 77 -7.30 -36.54 0.80
N GLU A 78 -7.84 -37.76 0.82
CA GLU A 78 -7.68 -38.69 -0.31
C GLU A 78 -8.98 -38.82 -1.10
N THR A 79 -10.12 -38.73 -0.41
CA THR A 79 -11.43 -39.03 -0.99
C THR A 79 -12.33 -37.79 -1.10
N PRO A 80 -13.37 -37.85 -1.97
CA PRO A 80 -14.41 -36.84 -2.00
C PRO A 80 -15.10 -36.58 -0.64
N ALA A 81 -15.21 -37.62 0.19
CA ALA A 81 -15.79 -37.52 1.52
C ALA A 81 -14.88 -36.73 2.49
N ASP A 82 -13.57 -36.93 2.39
CA ASP A 82 -12.59 -36.18 3.18
C ASP A 82 -12.63 -34.70 2.83
N LEU A 83 -12.67 -34.38 1.53
CA LEU A 83 -12.76 -32.99 1.06
C LEU A 83 -14.05 -32.31 1.53
N SER A 84 -15.18 -33.02 1.48
CA SER A 84 -16.48 -32.52 1.95
C SER A 84 -16.51 -32.24 3.45
N THR A 85 -15.60 -32.85 4.23
CA THR A 85 -15.46 -32.59 5.66
C THR A 85 -14.57 -31.35 5.92
N ALA A 86 -13.58 -31.12 5.06
CA ALA A 86 -12.68 -29.97 5.16
C ALA A 86 -13.31 -28.66 4.65
N ILE A 87 -14.15 -28.73 3.61
CA ILE A 87 -14.73 -27.57 2.90
C ILE A 87 -16.15 -27.27 3.40
N ALA A 88 -16.46 -25.96 3.54
CA ALA A 88 -17.73 -25.51 4.11
C ALA A 88 -18.97 -25.84 3.28
N SER A 89 -18.83 -25.90 1.96
CA SER A 89 -19.96 -26.15 1.05
C SER A 89 -19.70 -27.41 0.25
N ARG A 90 -20.58 -28.41 0.42
CA ARG A 90 -20.55 -29.66 -0.36
C ARG A 90 -20.58 -29.39 -1.87
N SER A 91 -21.43 -28.45 -2.31
CA SER A 91 -21.51 -28.07 -3.73
C SER A 91 -20.22 -27.45 -4.27
N VAL A 92 -19.43 -26.79 -3.42
CA VAL A 92 -18.12 -26.23 -3.78
C VAL A 92 -17.09 -27.35 -3.81
N ALA A 93 -17.09 -28.26 -2.83
CA ALA A 93 -16.23 -29.43 -2.81
C ALA A 93 -16.43 -30.30 -4.06
N ASP A 94 -17.68 -30.56 -4.46
CA ASP A 94 -18.02 -31.33 -5.65
C ASP A 94 -17.48 -30.67 -6.93
N LYS A 95 -17.63 -29.34 -7.07
CA LYS A 95 -17.10 -28.58 -8.22
C LYS A 95 -15.57 -28.57 -8.25
N ILE A 96 -14.92 -28.44 -7.10
CA ILE A 96 -13.46 -28.49 -6.98
C ILE A 96 -12.96 -29.88 -7.41
N LEU A 97 -13.61 -30.95 -6.97
CA LEU A 97 -13.25 -32.31 -7.38
C LEU A 97 -13.53 -32.57 -8.85
N ASP A 98 -14.62 -32.06 -9.40
CA ASP A 98 -14.88 -32.19 -10.83
C ASP A 98 -13.81 -31.46 -11.66
N LEU A 99 -13.27 -30.34 -11.18
CA LEU A 99 -12.20 -29.63 -11.87
C LEU A 99 -10.82 -30.30 -11.70
N TYR A 100 -10.40 -30.56 -10.45
CA TYR A 100 -9.04 -30.99 -10.13
C TYR A 100 -8.86 -32.52 -10.09
N LYS A 101 -9.96 -33.27 -10.12
CA LYS A 101 -10.07 -34.74 -10.10
C LYS A 101 -9.55 -35.42 -8.83
N HIS A 102 -8.56 -34.86 -8.15
CA HIS A 102 -7.99 -35.36 -6.90
C HIS A 102 -7.62 -34.21 -5.94
N PRO A 103 -7.76 -34.36 -4.61
CA PRO A 103 -7.43 -33.31 -3.66
C PRO A 103 -5.96 -32.85 -3.68
N ASP A 104 -5.04 -33.73 -4.07
CA ASP A 104 -3.61 -33.39 -4.23
C ASP A 104 -3.34 -32.32 -5.27
N ASN A 105 -4.20 -32.24 -6.29
CA ASN A 105 -4.03 -31.32 -7.39
C ASN A 105 -4.61 -29.94 -7.08
N ILE A 106 -5.35 -29.79 -5.98
CA ILE A 106 -6.02 -28.52 -5.63
C ILE A 106 -4.94 -27.47 -5.33
N ASP A 107 -5.07 -26.27 -5.91
CA ASP A 107 -4.20 -25.15 -5.57
C ASP A 107 -4.38 -24.74 -4.10
N VAL A 108 -3.27 -24.50 -3.39
CA VAL A 108 -3.29 -24.12 -1.96
C VAL A 108 -4.18 -22.91 -1.68
N TRP A 109 -4.21 -21.94 -2.60
CA TRP A 109 -5.03 -20.74 -2.45
C TRP A 109 -6.52 -21.07 -2.45
N LEU A 110 -6.96 -21.87 -3.43
CA LEU A 110 -8.35 -22.30 -3.54
C LEU A 110 -8.74 -23.21 -2.38
N GLY A 111 -7.89 -24.20 -2.08
CA GLY A 111 -8.11 -25.14 -0.98
C GLY A 111 -8.25 -24.42 0.37
N GLY A 112 -7.32 -23.54 0.70
CA GLY A 112 -7.34 -22.80 1.97
C GLY A 112 -8.49 -21.80 2.11
N LEU A 113 -8.96 -21.18 1.01
CA LEU A 113 -10.16 -20.33 1.03
C LEU A 113 -11.46 -21.11 1.22
N ALA A 114 -11.52 -22.33 0.70
CA ALA A 114 -12.72 -23.16 0.75
C ALA A 114 -12.93 -23.88 2.09
N GLU A 115 -11.90 -23.94 2.94
CA GLU A 115 -11.98 -24.60 4.24
C GLU A 115 -13.03 -23.99 5.18
N ASN A 116 -13.57 -24.85 6.05
CA ASN A 116 -14.39 -24.45 7.18
C ASN A 116 -13.65 -23.44 8.08
N PHE A 117 -14.27 -22.29 8.35
CA PHE A 117 -13.67 -21.29 9.24
C PHE A 117 -13.57 -21.81 10.68
N LEU A 118 -12.44 -21.52 11.33
CA LEU A 118 -12.28 -21.77 12.75
C LEU A 118 -13.21 -20.87 13.58
N PRO A 119 -13.60 -21.28 14.81
CA PRO A 119 -14.44 -20.47 15.69
C PRO A 119 -13.83 -19.08 15.93
N ARG A 120 -14.62 -18.03 15.68
CA ARG A 120 -14.21 -16.60 15.78
C ARG A 120 -13.09 -16.18 14.80
N ALA A 121 -12.77 -17.00 13.81
CA ALA A 121 -11.81 -16.67 12.75
C ALA A 121 -12.52 -16.38 11.42
N ARG A 122 -11.76 -15.86 10.46
CA ARG A 122 -12.18 -15.68 9.05
C ARG A 122 -11.43 -16.61 8.09
N THR A 123 -10.69 -17.56 8.63
CA THR A 123 -9.85 -18.50 7.88
C THR A 123 -10.06 -19.90 8.41
N GLY A 124 -9.85 -20.89 7.53
CA GLY A 124 -9.78 -22.29 7.92
C GLY A 124 -8.45 -22.69 8.56
N PRO A 125 -8.33 -23.93 9.04
CA PRO A 125 -7.14 -24.45 9.70
C PRO A 125 -5.83 -24.24 8.94
N LEU A 126 -5.82 -24.44 7.62
CA LEU A 126 -4.63 -24.33 6.80
C LEU A 126 -4.12 -22.88 6.76
N PHE A 127 -4.98 -21.94 6.39
CA PHE A 127 -4.60 -20.53 6.34
C PHE A 127 -4.31 -19.95 7.72
N ALA A 128 -5.01 -20.39 8.76
CA ALA A 128 -4.68 -20.01 10.14
C ALA A 128 -3.24 -20.45 10.51
N CYS A 129 -2.85 -21.67 10.14
CA CYS A 129 -1.49 -22.16 10.34
C CYS A 129 -0.46 -21.37 9.51
N LEU A 130 -0.66 -21.19 8.20
CA LEU A 130 0.30 -20.53 7.32
C LEU A 130 0.49 -19.06 7.69
N ILE A 131 -0.61 -18.32 7.87
CA ILE A 131 -0.57 -16.91 8.29
C ILE A 131 0.03 -16.81 9.69
N GLY A 132 -0.39 -17.67 10.63
CA GLY A 132 0.12 -17.66 12.00
C GLY A 132 1.63 -17.92 12.08
N LYS A 133 2.14 -18.90 11.33
CA LYS A 133 3.58 -19.18 11.24
C LYS A 133 4.34 -17.98 10.66
N GLN A 134 3.84 -17.37 9.58
CA GLN A 134 4.49 -16.23 8.95
C GLN A 134 4.48 -14.99 9.87
N MET A 135 3.35 -14.67 10.49
CA MET A 135 3.23 -13.53 11.42
C MET A 135 4.10 -13.73 12.66
N LYS A 136 4.17 -14.96 13.20
CA LYS A 136 5.09 -15.30 14.28
C LYS A 136 6.55 -15.11 13.86
N ALA A 137 6.93 -15.56 12.66
CA ALA A 137 8.29 -15.40 12.16
C ALA A 137 8.67 -13.93 11.95
N LEU A 138 7.75 -13.11 11.42
CA LEU A 138 7.95 -11.67 11.28
C LEU A 138 8.17 -11.01 12.64
N ARG A 139 7.35 -11.35 13.64
CA ARG A 139 7.48 -10.83 15.00
C ARG A 139 8.77 -11.26 15.68
N ASP A 140 9.02 -12.57 15.73
CA ASP A 140 10.13 -13.14 16.50
C ASP A 140 11.49 -12.88 15.81
N GLY A 141 11.50 -12.66 14.49
CA GLY A 141 12.69 -12.39 13.70
C GLY A 141 13.01 -10.90 13.52
N ASP A 142 12.14 -10.00 13.99
CA ASP A 142 12.37 -8.56 13.91
C ASP A 142 13.12 -8.07 15.16
N TRP A 143 14.37 -7.66 14.96
CA TRP A 143 15.20 -7.05 15.99
C TRP A 143 14.53 -5.79 16.58
N PHE A 144 13.83 -5.03 15.74
CA PHE A 144 13.17 -3.78 16.10
C PHE A 144 11.69 -3.97 16.46
N TRP A 145 11.25 -5.21 16.75
CA TRP A 145 9.91 -5.45 17.26
C TRP A 145 9.63 -4.60 18.51
N TRP A 146 8.53 -3.85 18.51
CA TRP A 146 8.28 -2.78 19.48
C TRP A 146 8.24 -3.23 20.96
N GLU A 147 7.90 -4.50 21.23
CA GLU A 147 7.91 -5.05 22.60
C GLU A 147 9.31 -5.48 23.07
N ASN A 148 10.31 -5.50 22.19
CA ASN A 148 11.68 -5.79 22.60
C ASN A 148 12.18 -4.70 23.56
N SER A 149 12.80 -5.13 24.65
CA SER A 149 13.15 -4.26 25.79
C SER A 149 14.06 -3.09 25.45
N HIS A 150 14.85 -3.21 24.38
CA HIS A 150 15.83 -2.22 23.96
C HIS A 150 15.30 -1.24 22.91
N VAL A 151 14.09 -1.46 22.35
CA VAL A 151 13.53 -0.61 21.29
C VAL A 151 12.85 0.63 21.87
N PHE A 152 12.03 0.44 22.90
CA PHE A 152 11.34 1.51 23.61
C PHE A 152 11.56 1.40 25.11
N THR A 153 11.41 2.51 25.84
CA THR A 153 11.34 2.48 27.31
C THR A 153 10.00 1.92 27.79
N ASP A 154 9.89 1.53 29.07
CA ASP A 154 8.61 1.07 29.63
C ASP A 154 7.51 2.15 29.55
N ALA A 155 7.87 3.42 29.74
CA ALA A 155 6.94 4.53 29.61
C ALA A 155 6.44 4.69 28.17
N GLN A 156 7.34 4.58 27.18
CA GLN A 156 6.99 4.64 25.77
C GLN A 156 6.10 3.45 25.35
N ARG A 157 6.42 2.22 25.79
CA ARG A 157 5.59 1.04 25.54
C ARG A 157 4.18 1.20 26.09
N HIS A 158 4.04 1.72 27.31
CA HIS A 158 2.72 1.95 27.91
C HIS A 158 1.88 2.96 27.10
N GLU A 159 2.50 3.95 26.47
CA GLU A 159 1.81 4.88 25.57
C GLU A 159 1.47 4.24 24.22
N LEU A 160 2.34 3.37 23.67
CA LEU A 160 2.08 2.61 22.44
C LEU A 160 0.89 1.65 22.59
N GLU A 161 0.74 1.00 23.73
CA GLU A 161 -0.37 0.07 24.03
C GLU A 161 -1.76 0.71 23.97
N LYS A 162 -1.85 2.04 24.16
CA LYS A 162 -3.11 2.79 24.12
C LYS A 162 -3.58 3.06 22.68
N HIS A 163 -2.71 2.88 21.70
CA HIS A 163 -2.97 3.27 20.32
C HIS A 163 -4.06 2.40 19.66
N SER A 164 -4.90 3.02 18.82
CA SER A 164 -5.95 2.32 18.07
C SER A 164 -6.13 2.94 16.69
N LEU A 165 -6.58 2.14 15.72
CA LEU A 165 -6.92 2.65 14.38
C LEU A 165 -8.02 3.73 14.45
N SER A 166 -8.96 3.60 15.38
CA SER A 166 -9.99 4.61 15.64
C SER A 166 -9.40 5.95 16.07
N ARG A 167 -8.36 5.94 16.93
CA ARG A 167 -7.63 7.17 17.30
C ARG A 167 -6.92 7.79 16.11
N VAL A 168 -6.26 6.99 15.27
CA VAL A 168 -5.62 7.47 14.02
C VAL A 168 -6.63 8.19 13.13
N ILE A 169 -7.82 7.62 12.96
CA ILE A 169 -8.89 8.23 12.18
C ILE A 169 -9.34 9.56 12.81
N CYS A 170 -9.51 9.62 14.13
CA CYS A 170 -9.88 10.85 14.82
C CYS A 170 -8.83 11.97 14.67
N ASP A 171 -7.53 11.65 14.75
CA ASP A 171 -6.45 12.65 14.66
C ASP A 171 -6.21 13.17 13.25
N ASN A 172 -6.52 12.37 12.23
CA ASN A 172 -6.13 12.65 10.84
C ASN A 172 -7.34 12.90 9.91
N THR A 173 -8.55 12.98 10.44
CA THR A 173 -9.76 13.25 9.66
C THR A 173 -10.66 14.27 10.37
N GLY A 174 -11.71 14.75 9.70
CA GLY A 174 -12.72 15.63 10.29
C GLY A 174 -13.86 14.90 11.02
N LEU A 175 -13.74 13.58 11.24
CA LEU A 175 -14.78 12.79 11.90
C LEU A 175 -14.76 13.03 13.41
N THR A 176 -15.94 13.22 14.00
CA THR A 176 -16.08 13.43 15.46
C THR A 176 -16.54 12.19 16.21
N ARG A 177 -16.97 11.14 15.49
CA ARG A 177 -17.39 9.86 16.08
C ARG A 177 -16.86 8.68 15.31
N VAL A 178 -16.42 7.66 16.03
CA VAL A 178 -15.81 6.44 15.48
C VAL A 178 -16.23 5.22 16.31
N PRO A 179 -16.21 4.00 15.74
CA PRO A 179 -16.34 2.79 16.56
C PRO A 179 -15.10 2.63 17.46
N VAL A 180 -15.27 2.02 18.64
CA VAL A 180 -14.13 1.78 19.56
C VAL A 180 -13.13 0.80 18.95
N ASP A 181 -13.60 -0.26 18.30
CA ASP A 181 -12.79 -1.20 17.52
C ASP A 181 -13.16 -1.08 16.03
N ALA A 182 -12.28 -0.46 15.25
CA ALA A 182 -12.46 -0.23 13.82
C ALA A 182 -12.53 -1.52 12.97
N PHE A 183 -12.16 -2.69 13.52
CA PHE A 183 -12.25 -3.96 12.82
C PHE A 183 -13.60 -4.68 13.00
N GLN A 184 -14.43 -4.20 13.92
CA GLN A 184 -15.78 -4.72 14.12
C GLN A 184 -16.81 -3.88 13.39
N VAL A 185 -17.82 -4.56 12.84
CA VAL A 185 -18.94 -3.89 12.19
C VAL A 185 -19.87 -3.32 13.26
N GLY A 186 -19.78 -2.00 13.49
CA GLY A 186 -20.69 -1.26 14.36
C GLY A 186 -21.90 -0.67 13.62
N LYS A 187 -22.99 -0.46 14.34
CA LYS A 187 -24.17 0.29 13.90
C LYS A 187 -24.10 1.72 14.41
N PHE A 188 -24.29 2.67 13.50
CA PHE A 188 -24.39 4.06 13.86
C PHE A 188 -25.84 4.42 14.22
N PRO A 189 -26.09 5.18 15.30
CA PRO A 189 -25.10 5.81 16.19
C PRO A 189 -24.68 4.98 17.41
N GLU A 190 -25.29 3.82 17.66
CA GLU A 190 -25.22 3.10 18.94
C GLU A 190 -23.80 2.63 19.30
N ASP A 191 -23.05 2.14 18.31
CA ASP A 191 -21.73 1.55 18.50
C ASP A 191 -20.59 2.56 18.24
N PHE A 192 -20.92 3.85 18.12
CA PHE A 192 -19.97 4.92 17.81
C PHE A 192 -19.80 5.85 19.00
N GLU A 193 -18.56 6.10 19.40
CA GLU A 193 -18.19 7.01 20.48
C GLU A 193 -17.62 8.33 19.97
N SER A 194 -17.56 9.36 20.83
CA SER A 194 -16.91 10.62 20.49
C SER A 194 -15.40 10.42 20.34
N CYS A 195 -14.77 11.09 19.40
CA CYS A 195 -13.31 11.11 19.31
C CYS A 195 -12.63 11.62 20.58
N ASP A 196 -13.32 12.41 21.41
CA ASP A 196 -12.79 12.86 22.70
C ASP A 196 -12.69 11.76 23.76
N SER A 197 -13.48 10.66 23.64
CA SER A 197 -13.40 9.51 24.56
C SER A 197 -12.42 8.43 24.11
N ILE A 198 -11.92 8.50 22.86
CA ILE A 198 -10.95 7.54 22.34
C ILE A 198 -9.55 7.90 22.85
N PRO A 199 -8.88 7.02 23.63
CA PRO A 199 -7.57 7.28 24.19
C PRO A 199 -6.54 7.66 23.13
N GLY A 200 -5.80 8.74 23.40
CA GLY A 200 -4.63 9.16 22.64
C GLY A 200 -3.32 8.74 23.28
N MET A 201 -2.24 8.82 22.51
CA MET A 201 -0.88 8.59 22.99
C MET A 201 -0.30 9.89 23.57
N ASN A 202 0.32 9.84 24.74
CA ASN A 202 1.05 10.98 25.28
C ASN A 202 2.51 10.98 24.81
N LEU A 203 2.86 11.87 23.88
CA LEU A 203 4.20 11.97 23.31
C LEU A 203 5.25 12.57 24.26
N GLU A 204 4.86 13.05 25.44
CA GLU A 204 5.82 13.48 26.48
C GLU A 204 6.73 12.32 26.93
N ALA A 205 6.32 11.06 26.75
CA ALA A 205 7.17 9.89 27.00
C ALA A 205 8.40 9.79 26.07
N TRP A 206 8.42 10.53 24.96
CA TRP A 206 9.57 10.66 24.05
C TRP A 206 10.37 11.94 24.30
N ARG A 207 9.99 12.76 25.28
CA ARG A 207 10.73 13.98 25.59
C ARG A 207 12.09 13.63 26.14
N GLU A 208 13.13 13.95 25.38
CA GLU A 208 14.51 13.81 25.81
C GLU A 208 14.80 14.81 26.94
N THR A 209 15.19 14.31 28.11
CA THR A 209 15.61 15.15 29.23
C THR A 209 17.13 15.19 29.31
N PHE A 210 17.69 16.38 29.20
CA PHE A 210 19.11 16.62 29.45
C PHE A 210 19.34 16.75 30.97
N PRO A 211 20.38 16.14 31.54
CA PRO A 211 20.74 16.37 32.93
C PRO A 211 20.96 17.87 33.18
N GLN A 212 20.25 18.44 34.16
CA GLN A 212 20.32 19.88 34.46
C GLN A 212 21.69 20.35 34.97
N ASP A 213 22.56 19.43 35.39
CA ASP A 213 23.89 19.71 35.96
C ASP A 213 25.02 19.72 34.92
N ASP A 214 24.71 19.55 33.63
CA ASP A 214 25.70 19.61 32.57
C ASP A 214 25.80 21.00 31.94
N LYS A 215 27.02 21.51 31.77
CA LYS A 215 27.27 22.77 31.06
C LYS A 215 26.77 22.77 29.61
N CYS A 216 26.52 21.58 29.05
CA CYS A 216 25.87 21.39 27.77
C CYS A 216 24.35 21.54 27.97
N GLY A 217 23.83 22.76 27.74
CA GLY A 217 22.39 23.02 27.78
C GLY A 217 21.62 22.33 26.66
N PHE A 218 20.29 22.47 26.70
CA PHE A 218 19.40 22.00 25.62
C PHE A 218 19.84 22.63 24.29
N PRO A 219 19.98 21.87 23.20
CA PRO A 219 20.45 22.41 21.93
C PRO A 219 19.48 23.46 21.40
N GLU A 220 20.00 24.56 20.87
CA GLU A 220 19.14 25.55 20.21
C GLU A 220 18.50 24.92 18.96
N ASN A 221 17.24 25.28 18.72
CA ASN A 221 16.51 24.80 17.56
C ASN A 221 17.17 25.32 16.28
N VAL A 222 17.42 24.45 15.31
CA VAL A 222 18.04 24.81 14.03
C VAL A 222 16.95 25.07 13.00
N GLU A 223 16.87 26.31 12.51
CA GLU A 223 15.89 26.68 11.51
C GLU A 223 16.06 25.85 10.22
N ASN A 224 14.99 25.20 9.76
CA ASN A 224 14.99 24.29 8.60
C ASN A 224 15.87 23.04 8.75
N GLY A 225 16.13 22.63 9.99
CA GLY A 225 16.85 21.41 10.33
C GLY A 225 16.29 20.74 11.57
N ASP A 226 16.93 19.65 11.94
CA ASP A 226 16.62 18.85 13.12
C ASP A 226 17.92 18.30 13.71
N PHE A 227 17.86 17.80 14.95
CA PHE A 227 19.00 17.13 15.57
C PHE A 227 18.58 15.85 16.29
N VAL A 228 19.51 14.91 16.39
CA VAL A 228 19.36 13.68 17.16
C VAL A 228 20.42 13.65 18.24
N HIS A 229 20.02 13.35 19.48
CA HIS A 229 20.94 13.10 20.57
C HIS A 229 21.44 11.65 20.53
N CYS A 230 22.76 11.48 20.57
CA CYS A 230 23.43 10.19 20.57
C CYS A 230 24.33 10.07 21.80
N GLU A 231 24.33 8.90 22.45
CA GLU A 231 25.26 8.60 23.53
C GLU A 231 26.03 7.32 23.19
N GLU A 232 27.34 7.46 23.00
CA GLU A 232 28.23 6.35 22.66
C GLU A 232 29.41 6.32 23.63
N SER A 233 29.58 5.21 24.36
CA SER A 233 30.67 5.04 25.34
C SER A 233 30.76 6.18 26.38
N GLY A 234 29.61 6.72 26.79
CA GLY A 234 29.51 7.86 27.73
C GLY A 234 29.88 9.22 27.12
N ARG A 235 30.15 9.30 25.81
CA ARG A 235 30.26 10.56 25.08
C ARG A 235 28.90 10.92 24.49
N ARG A 236 28.41 12.09 24.86
CA ARG A 236 27.18 12.66 24.30
C ARG A 236 27.49 13.49 23.08
N MET A 237 26.75 13.23 22.02
CA MET A 237 26.90 13.88 20.73
C MET A 237 25.53 14.31 20.22
N LEU A 238 25.49 15.41 19.47
CA LEU A 238 24.32 15.80 18.69
C LEU A 238 24.67 15.64 17.23
N VAL A 239 23.80 15.00 16.47
CA VAL A 239 23.91 14.87 15.02
C VAL A 239 22.80 15.70 14.38
N TYR A 240 23.20 16.75 13.68
CA TYR A 240 22.28 17.67 13.01
C TYR A 240 22.02 17.24 11.57
N SER A 241 20.80 17.48 11.10
CA SER A 241 20.39 17.23 9.73
C SER A 241 19.54 18.39 9.21
N CYS A 242 19.62 18.67 7.92
CA CYS A 242 18.78 19.70 7.30
C CYS A 242 17.60 19.07 6.57
N TRP A 243 16.45 19.75 6.57
CA TRP A 243 15.29 19.32 5.79
C TRP A 243 15.59 19.33 4.29
N HIS A 244 14.80 18.57 3.54
CA HIS A 244 14.98 18.44 2.10
C HIS A 244 14.99 19.81 1.41
N GLY A 245 16.05 20.11 0.65
CA GLY A 245 16.23 21.38 -0.06
C GLY A 245 17.10 22.40 0.68
N TYR A 246 17.57 22.07 1.87
CA TYR A 246 18.54 22.88 2.62
C TYR A 246 19.88 22.13 2.71
N GLU A 247 20.97 22.89 2.77
CA GLU A 247 22.34 22.40 2.88
C GLU A 247 22.94 22.81 4.23
N LEU A 248 23.58 21.85 4.91
CA LEU A 248 24.16 22.04 6.23
C LEU A 248 25.46 22.83 6.17
N GLN A 249 25.51 23.94 6.89
CA GLN A 249 26.67 24.83 7.01
C GLN A 249 27.20 24.78 8.43
N GLY A 250 28.32 24.08 8.64
CA GLY A 250 28.92 23.90 9.95
C GLY A 250 29.33 22.44 10.19
N ARG A 251 29.50 22.06 11.46
CA ARG A 251 29.71 20.66 11.82
C ARG A 251 28.37 19.95 11.96
N GLU A 252 28.27 18.80 11.31
CA GLU A 252 27.13 17.89 11.46
C GLU A 252 27.06 17.32 12.89
N GLN A 253 28.21 17.10 13.53
CA GLN A 253 28.30 16.46 14.84
C GLN A 253 28.95 17.39 15.87
N LEU A 254 28.26 17.60 16.99
CA LEU A 254 28.74 18.36 18.15
C LEU A 254 28.93 17.41 19.33
N THR A 255 30.04 17.53 20.05
CA THR A 255 30.34 16.69 21.22
C THR A 255 30.26 17.52 22.50
N CYS A 256 29.59 16.99 23.53
CA CYS A 256 29.55 17.65 24.83
C CYS A 256 30.88 17.47 25.57
N THR A 257 31.49 18.57 25.97
CA THR A 257 32.75 18.62 26.75
C THR A 257 32.51 19.19 28.15
N GLN A 258 33.54 19.19 29.01
CA GLN A 258 33.46 19.80 30.34
C GLN A 258 33.25 21.32 30.33
N GLU A 259 33.43 21.97 29.17
CA GLU A 259 33.23 23.41 28.99
C GLU A 259 31.92 23.75 28.25
N GLY A 260 31.14 22.74 27.84
CA GLY A 260 29.95 22.89 27.00
C GLY A 260 30.12 22.20 25.64
N TRP A 261 29.28 22.58 24.67
CA TRP A 261 29.39 22.08 23.29
C TRP A 261 30.71 22.54 22.65
N ASP A 262 31.44 21.63 22.01
CA ASP A 262 32.73 21.90 21.36
C ASP A 262 32.64 22.86 20.17
N PHE A 263 31.47 22.93 19.51
CA PHE A 263 31.17 23.85 18.42
C PHE A 263 29.78 24.48 18.58
N GLN A 264 29.54 25.55 17.81
CA GLN A 264 28.22 26.17 17.67
C GLN A 264 27.32 25.31 16.76
N PRO A 265 25.99 25.28 16.98
CA PRO A 265 25.06 24.56 16.12
C PRO A 265 25.19 24.99 14.65
N PRO A 266 25.08 24.05 13.68
CA PRO A 266 25.15 24.37 12.26
C PRO A 266 23.90 25.09 11.78
N LEU A 267 24.00 25.74 10.60
CA LEU A 267 22.89 26.42 9.95
C LEU A 267 22.43 25.63 8.72
N CYS A 268 21.12 25.51 8.53
CA CYS A 268 20.54 24.94 7.32
C CYS A 268 20.17 26.06 6.34
N LYS A 269 20.93 26.16 5.24
CA LYS A 269 20.74 27.21 4.23
C LYS A 269 20.03 26.66 2.99
N ASP A 270 19.07 27.40 2.44
CA ASP A 270 18.40 27.02 1.19
C ASP A 270 19.44 26.71 0.10
N SER A 271 19.44 25.46 -0.37
CA SER A 271 20.37 24.95 -1.38
C SER A 271 20.15 25.58 -2.77
N GLY A 272 19.04 26.31 -2.96
CA GLY A 272 18.65 26.88 -4.23
C GLY A 272 18.26 25.84 -5.30
N ARG A 273 18.23 24.55 -4.93
CA ARG A 273 17.85 23.43 -5.80
C ARG A 273 16.38 23.06 -5.71
N LEU A 274 15.67 23.55 -4.69
CA LEU A 274 14.21 23.51 -4.70
C LEU A 274 13.76 24.35 -5.90
N PRO A 275 12.86 23.84 -6.76
CA PRO A 275 12.30 24.64 -7.83
C PRO A 275 11.53 25.78 -7.16
N ARG A 276 12.17 26.95 -7.00
CA ARG A 276 11.46 28.21 -6.88
C ARG A 276 10.42 28.15 -7.98
N ALA A 277 9.13 28.20 -7.64
CA ALA A 277 8.10 28.30 -8.64
C ALA A 277 8.57 29.42 -9.58
N THR A 278 9.02 29.03 -10.78
CA THR A 278 9.70 29.99 -11.63
C THR A 278 8.66 31.07 -11.91
N TRP A 279 9.08 32.32 -12.07
CA TRP A 279 8.16 33.38 -12.47
C TRP A 279 7.29 32.95 -13.67
N VAL A 280 7.82 32.05 -14.49
CA VAL A 280 7.13 31.30 -15.55
C VAL A 280 5.92 30.50 -15.04
N SER A 281 6.07 29.65 -14.01
CA SER A 281 4.96 28.86 -13.43
C SER A 281 3.88 29.75 -12.80
N ILE A 282 4.27 30.81 -12.09
CA ILE A 282 3.31 31.77 -11.49
C ILE A 282 2.58 32.54 -12.61
N SER A 283 3.30 32.97 -13.63
CA SER A 283 2.72 33.68 -14.78
C SER A 283 1.79 32.78 -15.60
N LEU A 284 2.15 31.51 -15.81
CA LEU A 284 1.30 30.52 -16.49
C LEU A 284 0.02 30.24 -15.69
N ALA A 285 0.12 30.10 -14.37
CA ALA A 285 -1.05 29.92 -13.51
C ALA A 285 -1.96 31.15 -13.55
N ALA A 286 -1.40 32.36 -13.48
CA ALA A 286 -2.17 33.60 -13.60
C ALA A 286 -2.85 33.75 -14.98
N LEU A 287 -2.15 33.40 -16.07
CA LEU A 287 -2.70 33.38 -17.42
C LEU A 287 -3.82 32.35 -17.58
N LEU A 288 -3.67 31.15 -17.01
CA LEU A 288 -4.69 30.11 -17.01
C LEU A 288 -5.94 30.53 -16.25
N ILE A 289 -5.79 31.08 -15.05
CA ILE A 289 -6.91 31.57 -14.22
C ILE A 289 -7.61 32.75 -14.90
N GLY A 290 -6.85 33.73 -15.40
CA GLY A 290 -7.40 34.88 -16.13
C GLY A 290 -8.10 34.46 -17.43
N GLY A 291 -7.53 33.52 -18.17
CA GLY A 291 -8.12 32.97 -19.40
C GLY A 291 -9.43 32.22 -19.12
N LEU A 292 -9.47 31.38 -18.10
CA LEU A 292 -10.69 30.68 -17.67
C LEU A 292 -11.76 31.66 -17.21
N ALA A 293 -11.43 32.68 -16.43
CA ALA A 293 -12.36 33.71 -15.98
C ALA A 293 -12.93 34.56 -17.15
N GLY A 294 -12.11 34.84 -18.16
CA GLY A 294 -12.54 35.53 -19.38
C GLY A 294 -13.47 34.68 -20.24
N LEU A 295 -13.17 33.38 -20.39
CA LEU A 295 -14.01 32.43 -21.13
C LEU A 295 -15.36 32.22 -20.44
N THR A 296 -15.38 32.07 -19.11
CA THR A 296 -16.64 31.95 -18.36
C THR A 296 -17.48 33.21 -18.46
N SER A 297 -16.89 34.41 -18.32
CA SER A 297 -17.60 35.67 -18.49
C SER A 297 -18.17 35.87 -19.89
N THR A 298 -17.43 35.49 -20.94
CA THR A 298 -17.90 35.60 -22.33
C THR A 298 -19.03 34.61 -22.63
N VAL A 299 -18.96 33.39 -22.12
CA VAL A 299 -20.06 32.41 -22.22
C VAL A 299 -21.30 32.92 -21.49
N ILE A 300 -21.16 33.43 -20.27
CA ILE A 300 -22.27 34.00 -19.49
C ILE A 300 -22.91 35.19 -20.23
N CYS A 301 -22.11 36.14 -20.73
CA CYS A 301 -22.59 37.29 -21.50
C CYS A 301 -23.26 36.91 -22.82
N ARG A 302 -22.79 35.86 -23.48
CA ARG A 302 -23.37 35.38 -24.74
C ARG A 302 -24.69 34.66 -24.51
N TRP A 303 -24.81 33.96 -23.37
CA TRP A 303 -26.04 33.29 -22.96
C TRP A 303 -27.13 34.28 -22.54
N THR A 304 -26.78 35.34 -21.79
CA THR A 304 -27.74 36.40 -21.41
C THR A 304 -28.25 37.21 -22.61
N ARG A 305 -27.43 37.43 -23.66
CA ARG A 305 -27.88 38.06 -24.92
C ARG A 305 -28.79 37.18 -25.77
N ALA A 306 -28.66 35.85 -25.68
CA ALA A 306 -29.52 34.93 -26.44
C ALA A 306 -30.95 34.85 -25.87
N GLY A 307 -31.15 35.21 -24.59
CA GLY A 307 -32.45 35.19 -23.91
C GLY A 307 -33.40 36.36 -24.24
N THR A 308 -32.99 37.32 -25.08
CA THR A 308 -33.79 38.52 -25.38
C THR A 308 -34.22 38.60 -26.84
N LYS A 309 -34.98 37.63 -27.35
CA LYS A 309 -35.83 37.81 -28.55
C LYS A 309 -37.05 36.86 -28.56
N SER A 310 -38.17 37.36 -28.04
CA SER A 310 -39.49 37.40 -28.70
C SER A 310 -40.56 37.81 -27.70
N THR A 311 -41.09 39.02 -27.85
CA THR A 311 -42.31 39.46 -27.19
C THR A 311 -43.33 39.71 -28.30
N LEU A 312 -44.41 38.93 -28.31
CA LEU A 312 -45.67 39.30 -28.96
C LEU A 312 -46.76 39.34 -27.87
N PRO A 313 -47.74 40.26 -27.96
CA PRO A 313 -48.47 40.73 -26.80
C PRO A 313 -49.74 39.91 -26.55
N ILE A 314 -50.08 39.67 -25.30
CA ILE A 314 -51.41 39.22 -24.89
C ILE A 314 -51.97 40.20 -23.87
N SER A 315 -53.19 40.64 -24.19
CA SER A 315 -54.08 41.56 -23.49
C SER A 315 -54.25 41.26 -22.01
N GLU A 316 -54.38 42.34 -21.23
CA GLU A 316 -54.90 42.31 -19.85
C GLU A 316 -56.28 41.65 -19.78
N THR A 317 -56.52 40.89 -18.71
CA THR A 317 -57.60 41.15 -17.75
C THR A 317 -57.56 40.15 -16.58
N GLY A 318 -57.56 40.71 -15.35
CA GLY A 318 -58.40 40.20 -14.26
C GLY A 318 -57.89 39.04 -13.38
N GLY A 319 -57.37 39.41 -12.21
CA GLY A 319 -57.98 38.99 -10.93
C GLY A 319 -57.56 37.66 -10.29
N GLY A 320 -57.12 37.75 -9.03
CA GLY A 320 -57.42 36.74 -7.99
C GLY A 320 -56.31 35.73 -7.67
N THR A 321 -55.57 36.01 -6.61
CA THR A 321 -54.89 35.01 -5.76
C THR A 321 -55.91 34.08 -5.05
N PRO A 322 -55.49 33.09 -4.25
CA PRO A 322 -54.50 32.02 -4.45
C PRO A 322 -55.10 30.65 -4.04
N GLN A 323 -54.42 29.51 -4.24
CA GLN A 323 -54.34 28.49 -3.17
C GLN A 323 -53.39 27.32 -3.44
N LEU A 324 -52.73 26.94 -2.34
CA LEU A 324 -51.95 25.73 -2.11
C LEU A 324 -52.86 24.48 -2.10
N ARG A 325 -52.36 23.34 -2.60
CA ARG A 325 -52.04 22.17 -1.74
C ARG A 325 -51.45 21.00 -2.52
N CYS A 326 -50.49 20.35 -1.85
CA CYS A 326 -49.82 19.11 -2.19
C CYS A 326 -50.76 17.90 -2.31
N GLY A 327 -50.36 16.89 -3.10
CA GLY A 327 -50.99 15.57 -3.06
C GLY A 327 -50.40 14.52 -4.02
N LYS A 328 -49.44 13.75 -3.49
CA LYS A 328 -48.94 12.40 -3.83
C LYS A 328 -49.74 11.49 -4.81
N HIS A 329 -48.93 10.68 -5.52
CA HIS A 329 -48.93 9.20 -5.66
C HIS A 329 -49.23 8.54 -7.02
N ARG A 330 -48.41 7.50 -7.30
CA ARG A 330 -48.57 6.30 -8.17
C ARG A 330 -48.43 6.52 -9.68
N ASP A 331 -48.01 5.56 -10.51
CA ASP A 331 -47.36 4.23 -10.45
C ASP A 331 -47.07 3.87 -11.94
N ALA A 332 -46.35 2.77 -12.17
CA ALA A 332 -46.14 2.05 -13.45
C ALA A 332 -45.08 2.66 -14.39
N GLY A 333 -44.05 1.96 -14.87
CA GLY A 333 -43.89 0.53 -15.06
C GLY A 333 -44.25 0.15 -16.49
N THR A 334 -43.27 0.05 -17.39
CA THR A 334 -43.22 -0.96 -18.48
C THR A 334 -41.94 -0.82 -19.31
N SER A 335 -41.28 -1.95 -19.52
CA SER A 335 -40.29 -2.20 -20.58
C SER A 335 -41.04 -2.45 -21.90
N PRO A 336 -40.34 -2.46 -23.05
CA PRO A 336 -40.29 -3.74 -23.75
C PRO A 336 -38.93 -4.11 -24.39
N GLN A 337 -38.81 -5.43 -24.57
CA GLN A 337 -37.72 -6.22 -25.14
C GLN A 337 -37.61 -6.16 -26.67
N GLN A 338 -36.37 -6.38 -27.12
CA GLN A 338 -35.89 -7.29 -28.19
C GLN A 338 -36.35 -7.15 -29.66
N ALA A 339 -35.35 -7.13 -30.54
CA ALA A 339 -35.26 -8.07 -31.67
C ALA A 339 -33.80 -8.28 -32.09
N ALA A 340 -33.45 -9.52 -32.39
CA ALA A 340 -32.15 -10.00 -32.89
C ALA A 340 -32.37 -10.75 -34.21
N ALA A 341 -31.35 -10.73 -35.11
CA ALA A 341 -30.98 -11.72 -36.15
C ALA A 341 -29.92 -11.06 -37.07
N GLN A 342 -28.67 -11.55 -37.19
CA GLN A 342 -28.14 -12.61 -38.10
C GLN A 342 -28.26 -12.22 -39.61
N ASP A 343 -27.29 -12.38 -40.51
CA ASP A 343 -26.12 -13.29 -40.63
C ASP A 343 -25.13 -12.82 -41.75
N SER A 344 -23.95 -13.47 -41.78
CA SER A 344 -23.04 -13.84 -42.91
C SER A 344 -22.30 -12.76 -43.75
N GLU A 345 -20.95 -12.68 -43.64
CA GLU A 345 -19.86 -13.35 -44.40
C GLU A 345 -19.64 -12.85 -45.85
N GLN A 346 -18.46 -12.28 -46.17
CA GLN A 346 -17.48 -12.89 -47.09
C GLN A 346 -16.11 -12.17 -47.15
N GLU A 347 -15.09 -13.01 -47.40
CA GLU A 347 -13.64 -12.87 -47.48
C GLU A 347 -13.05 -11.91 -48.54
N SER A 348 -11.84 -11.40 -48.28
CA SER A 348 -10.82 -11.15 -49.32
C SER A 348 -9.40 -11.22 -48.74
N ALA A 349 -8.60 -12.09 -49.36
CA ALA A 349 -7.22 -12.40 -49.02
C ALA A 349 -6.22 -11.34 -49.54
N GLY A 350 -5.13 -11.11 -48.79
CA GLY A 350 -3.98 -10.33 -49.22
C GLY A 350 -2.68 -10.91 -48.65
N THR A 351 -1.99 -11.71 -49.47
CA THR A 351 -0.70 -12.33 -49.19
C THR A 351 0.44 -11.32 -49.28
N GLN A 352 1.36 -11.28 -48.31
CA GLN A 352 2.74 -10.83 -48.58
C GLN A 352 3.75 -11.50 -47.61
N ARG A 353 4.74 -12.15 -48.23
CA ARG A 353 5.86 -12.88 -47.63
C ARG A 353 7.08 -11.98 -47.42
N LEU A 354 7.77 -12.20 -46.29
CA LEU A 354 9.25 -12.21 -46.05
C LEU A 354 10.06 -10.88 -46.24
N PRO A 355 11.26 -10.70 -45.62
CA PRO A 355 12.24 -11.75 -45.29
C PRO A 355 12.97 -11.70 -43.93
N ARG A 356 13.65 -12.83 -43.66
CA ARG A 356 14.79 -13.02 -42.76
C ARG A 356 16.04 -12.29 -43.27
N ALA A 357 16.80 -11.70 -42.33
CA ALA A 357 18.26 -11.51 -42.26
C ALA A 357 18.47 -10.46 -41.14
N LEU A 358 19.41 -10.53 -40.20
CA LEU A 358 20.64 -11.28 -39.99
C LEU A 358 20.86 -11.40 -38.48
#